data_AF-A0A397BNH2-F1
#
_entry.id   AF-A0A397BNH2-F1
#
_cell.length_a   1.000
_cell.length_b   1.000
_cell.length_c   1.000
_cell.angle_alpha   90.00
_cell.angle_beta   90.00
_cell.angle_gamma   90.00
#
_symmetry.space_group_name_H-M   'P 1'
#
loop_
_entity.id
_entity.type
_entity.pdbx_description
1 polymer ?
#
loop_
_entity_poly.entity_id
_entity_poly.type
_entity_poly.pdbx_seq_one_letter_code
_entity_poly.pdbx_strand_id
1 'polypeptide(L)'
;MPSPRKSVKSFQSASTPLGFDTKAVDQTTPSTWGLFAVMHWLVGAILAFAILSPIGYHVSAIYRYNVALKWNGWFNINPKNKDRFAPGKEMLPANYFFLFFAIPVFTAAVLFSLSKAHFRAGVSHWLHVKPRFLHRLVSVGEILFVLIAVVGNILVFYHSYTFQSTLKKPVLRVVSIALGFSGLYNMVFLALPATRHSFWMEWLNLPWARAVKYHRWFGVATIVMFFVHFVIFFVQFANTDTLADELLPCFNCDIRFENSQGKDAWINVFGELSLLFMLIMGATSFPYVRRHYYATFKATHWLFIPAAFTAVMHYEQIIIWI
;
A
#
# COMPACT_ATOMS: atom_id res chain seq x y z
N MET A 1 -4.61 -45.61 -39.85
CA MET A 1 -5.10 -45.10 -38.54
C MET A 1 -5.96 -46.19 -37.91
N PRO A 2 -5.50 -46.79 -36.80
CA PRO A 2 -6.27 -46.63 -35.55
C PRO A 2 -5.40 -46.49 -34.28
N SER A 3 -5.90 -45.64 -33.38
CA SER A 3 -5.85 -45.60 -31.90
C SER A 3 -4.59 -46.03 -31.11
N PRO A 4 -4.00 -45.12 -30.28
CA PRO A 4 -2.87 -45.44 -29.41
C PRO A 4 -3.30 -46.23 -28.15
N ARG A 5 -2.38 -47.10 -27.71
CA ARG A 5 -2.38 -47.96 -26.52
C ARG A 5 -3.11 -47.36 -25.31
N LYS A 6 -4.11 -48.10 -24.82
CA LYS A 6 -4.62 -48.00 -23.45
C LYS A 6 -3.48 -48.29 -22.47
N SER A 7 -3.08 -47.28 -21.69
CA SER A 7 -2.23 -47.48 -20.52
C SER A 7 -3.02 -48.25 -19.46
N VAL A 8 -2.58 -49.48 -19.18
CA VAL A 8 -3.10 -50.30 -18.08
C VAL A 8 -2.60 -49.66 -16.77
N LYS A 9 -3.50 -49.00 -16.04
CA LYS A 9 -3.22 -48.59 -14.66
C LYS A 9 -3.24 -49.84 -13.79
N SER A 10 -2.05 -50.35 -13.46
CA SER A 10 -1.87 -51.29 -12.34
C SER A 10 -2.29 -50.57 -11.05
N PHE A 11 -3.44 -50.95 -10.49
CA PHE A 11 -3.81 -50.59 -9.14
C PHE A 11 -3.13 -51.59 -8.20
N GLN A 12 -2.02 -51.20 -7.59
CA GLN A 12 -1.54 -51.88 -6.38
C GLN A 12 -2.49 -51.50 -5.24
N SER A 13 -3.08 -52.50 -4.59
CA SER A 13 -3.78 -52.31 -3.33
C SER A 13 -2.78 -51.79 -2.29
N ALA A 14 -3.01 -50.58 -1.79
CA ALA A 14 -2.27 -50.06 -0.66
C ALA A 14 -2.57 -50.96 0.56
N SER A 15 -1.56 -51.69 1.03
CA SER A 15 -1.65 -52.39 2.30
C SER A 15 -1.69 -51.35 3.42
N THR A 16 -2.72 -51.42 4.25
CA THR A 16 -2.82 -50.65 5.48
C THR A 16 -1.66 -51.06 6.39
N PRO A 17 -0.78 -50.15 6.85
CA PRO A 17 0.24 -50.52 7.81
C PRO A 17 -0.44 -50.91 9.13
N LEU A 18 -0.30 -52.19 9.49
CA LEU A 18 -0.65 -52.72 10.80
C LEU A 18 0.36 -52.22 11.83
N GLY A 19 -0.13 -51.57 12.87
CA GLY A 19 0.64 -51.25 14.07
C GLY A 19 1.15 -49.82 14.14
N PHE A 20 0.30 -48.91 14.62
CA PHE A 20 0.83 -47.78 15.40
C PHE A 20 1.24 -48.34 16.76
N ASP A 21 2.54 -48.56 16.94
CA ASP A 21 3.15 -48.79 18.24
C ASP A 21 2.85 -47.57 19.11
N THR A 22 1.89 -47.69 20.04
CA THR A 22 1.55 -46.68 21.04
C THR A 22 2.61 -46.62 22.13
N LYS A 23 3.88 -46.45 21.74
CA LYS A 23 4.82 -45.77 22.60
C LYS A 23 4.41 -44.31 22.57
N ALA A 24 3.90 -43.83 23.71
CA ALA A 24 3.79 -42.40 23.96
C ALA A 24 5.15 -41.79 23.61
N VAL A 25 5.22 -41.16 22.43
CA VAL A 25 6.29 -40.24 22.11
C VAL A 25 6.16 -39.19 23.17
N ASP A 26 7.07 -39.23 24.13
CA ASP A 26 7.23 -38.20 25.13
C ASP A 26 7.37 -36.88 24.37
N GLN A 27 6.27 -36.12 24.29
CA GLN A 27 6.24 -34.81 23.69
C GLN A 27 6.98 -33.90 24.66
N THR A 28 8.30 -34.03 24.68
CA THR A 28 9.20 -32.98 25.13
C THR A 28 8.98 -31.82 24.18
N THR A 29 8.00 -30.98 24.52
CA THR A 29 7.79 -29.69 23.88
C THR A 29 9.11 -28.94 24.00
N PRO A 30 9.80 -28.63 22.89
CA PRO A 30 11.13 -28.05 22.98
C PRO A 30 11.02 -26.69 23.67
N SER A 31 11.94 -26.40 24.61
CA SER A 31 11.99 -25.15 25.39
C SER A 31 12.07 -23.87 24.53
N THR A 32 12.26 -24.03 23.22
CA THR A 32 12.30 -22.97 22.22
C THR A 32 10.92 -22.45 21.80
N TRP A 33 9.82 -23.13 22.12
CA TRP A 33 8.46 -22.70 21.74
C TRP A 33 8.10 -21.32 22.32
N GLY A 34 8.49 -21.05 23.58
CA GLY A 34 8.31 -19.75 24.22
C GLY A 34 9.12 -18.64 23.53
N LEU A 35 10.36 -18.92 23.12
CA LEU A 35 11.20 -17.97 22.37
C LEU A 35 10.58 -17.61 21.02
N PHE A 36 10.09 -18.59 20.26
CA PHE A 36 9.45 -18.34 18.97
C PHE A 36 8.12 -17.59 19.11
N ALA A 37 7.35 -17.86 20.18
CA ALA A 37 6.17 -17.09 20.50
C ALA A 37 6.48 -15.60 20.73
N VAL A 38 7.52 -15.31 21.52
CA VAL A 38 8.00 -13.94 21.77
C VAL A 38 8.46 -13.28 20.47
N MET A 39 9.19 -13.98 19.61
CA MET A 39 9.60 -13.45 18.30
C MET A 39 8.41 -13.10 17.41
N HIS A 40 7.29 -13.82 17.50
CA HIS A 40 6.07 -13.51 16.72
C HIS A 40 5.44 -12.20 17.15
N TRP A 41 5.24 -12.07 18.46
CA TRP A 41 4.67 -10.87 19.05
C TRP A 41 5.58 -9.68 18.81
N LEU A 42 6.90 -9.88 18.82
CA LEU A 42 7.87 -8.87 18.43
C LEU A 42 7.70 -8.46 16.95
N VAL A 43 7.60 -9.42 16.02
CA VAL A 43 7.32 -9.11 14.59
C VAL A 43 6.01 -8.32 14.45
N GLY A 44 4.93 -8.77 15.11
CA GLY A 44 3.65 -8.09 15.10
C GLY A 44 3.72 -6.68 15.69
N ALA A 45 4.44 -6.50 16.80
CA ALA A 45 4.64 -5.20 17.44
C ALA A 45 5.47 -4.25 16.57
N ILE A 46 6.54 -4.73 15.93
CA ILE A 46 7.36 -3.95 14.99
C ILE A 46 6.52 -3.54 13.78
N LEU A 47 5.70 -4.43 13.23
CA LEU A 47 4.81 -4.11 12.11
C LEU A 47 3.71 -3.13 12.51
N ALA A 48 3.12 -3.30 13.71
CA ALA A 48 2.15 -2.35 14.24
C ALA A 48 2.78 -0.96 14.43
N PHE A 49 3.99 -0.91 14.98
CA PHE A 49 4.77 0.34 15.08
C PHE A 49 5.01 0.96 13.72
N ALA A 50 5.46 0.18 12.72
CA ALA A 50 5.71 0.66 11.38
C ALA A 50 4.43 1.21 10.72
N ILE A 51 3.29 0.53 10.85
CA ILE A 51 2.01 0.99 10.28
C ILE A 51 1.53 2.29 10.96
N LEU A 52 1.77 2.43 12.27
CA LEU A 52 1.39 3.62 13.03
C LEU A 52 2.38 4.78 12.88
N SER A 53 3.64 4.53 12.52
CA SER A 53 4.65 5.58 12.48
C SER A 53 4.38 6.70 11.46
N PRO A 54 3.80 6.47 10.26
CA PRO A 54 3.30 7.52 9.37
C PRO A 54 2.29 8.47 10.01
N ILE A 55 1.45 7.95 10.91
CA ILE A 55 0.48 8.76 11.67
C ILE A 55 1.25 9.75 12.56
N GLY A 56 2.39 9.34 13.14
CA GLY A 56 3.28 10.23 13.89
C GLY A 56 3.80 11.42 13.08
N TYR A 57 4.10 11.24 11.79
CA TYR A 57 4.55 12.31 10.90
C TYR A 57 3.42 13.31 10.57
N HIS A 58 2.21 12.82 10.32
CA HIS A 58 1.08 13.63 9.86
C HIS A 58 0.20 14.21 10.98
N VAL A 59 0.09 13.51 12.12
CA VAL A 59 -0.84 13.82 13.22
C VAL A 59 -0.10 14.36 14.44
N SER A 60 1.08 13.84 14.76
CA SER A 60 1.76 14.21 16.00
C SER A 60 2.64 15.44 15.84
N ALA A 61 2.45 16.39 16.75
CA ALA A 61 3.35 17.50 17.01
C ALA A 61 4.81 17.05 17.24
N ILE A 62 5.04 15.81 17.66
CA ILE A 62 6.35 15.28 18.04
C ILE A 62 7.33 15.34 16.86
N TYR A 63 6.90 14.98 15.65
CA TYR A 63 7.78 15.07 14.48
C TYR A 63 8.19 16.52 14.20
N ARG A 64 7.22 17.44 14.08
CA ARG A 64 7.50 18.84 13.73
C ARG A 64 8.27 19.60 14.80
N TYR A 65 7.95 19.38 16.08
CA TYR A 65 8.50 20.19 17.18
C TYR A 65 9.69 19.54 17.89
N ASN A 66 9.99 18.25 17.68
CA ASN A 66 11.15 17.60 18.31
C ASN A 66 12.08 16.97 17.28
N VAL A 67 11.58 16.01 16.49
CA VAL A 67 12.43 15.18 15.63
C VAL A 67 13.03 15.97 14.48
N ALA A 68 12.20 16.74 13.75
CA ALA A 68 12.64 17.56 12.62
C ALA A 68 13.67 18.61 13.05
N LEU A 69 13.48 19.25 14.21
CA LEU A 69 14.41 20.25 14.74
C LEU A 69 15.80 19.66 15.04
N LYS A 70 15.86 18.44 15.60
CA LYS A 70 17.13 17.75 15.85
C LYS A 70 17.84 17.37 14.55
N TRP A 71 17.09 16.95 13.53
CA TRP A 71 17.65 16.54 12.25
C TRP A 71 18.05 17.69 11.33
N ASN A 72 17.64 18.93 11.61
CA ASN A 72 18.12 20.10 10.88
C ASN A 72 19.66 20.17 10.87
N GLY A 73 20.31 19.80 11.97
CA GLY A 73 21.77 19.74 12.06
C GLY A 73 22.41 18.61 11.24
N TRP A 74 21.69 17.52 10.98
CA TRP A 74 22.21 16.39 10.20
C TRP A 74 22.30 16.71 8.70
N PHE A 75 21.41 17.57 8.21
CA PHE A 75 21.29 17.92 6.79
C PHE A 75 21.66 19.37 6.49
N ASN A 76 22.35 20.05 7.42
CA ASN A 76 22.77 21.46 7.30
C ASN A 76 21.63 22.42 6.92
N ILE A 77 20.42 22.18 7.42
CA ILE A 77 19.24 22.98 7.11
C ILE A 77 19.29 24.26 7.95
N ASN A 78 19.23 25.41 7.29
CA ASN A 78 19.09 26.69 7.99
C ASN A 78 17.67 26.81 8.58
N PRO A 79 17.50 26.81 9.92
CA PRO A 79 16.17 26.87 10.54
C PRO A 79 15.45 28.20 10.32
N LYS A 80 16.17 29.25 9.91
CA LYS A 80 15.59 30.56 9.58
C LYS A 80 15.01 30.61 8.17
N ASN A 81 15.47 29.73 7.26
CA ASN A 81 14.91 29.65 5.93
C ASN A 81 13.55 28.94 6.01
N LYS A 82 12.45 29.65 5.67
CA LYS A 82 11.08 29.13 5.69
C LYS A 82 10.63 28.51 4.37
N ASP A 83 11.44 28.58 3.32
CA ASP A 83 11.12 28.05 2.00
C ASP A 83 10.86 26.55 2.08
N ARG A 84 9.81 26.07 1.40
CA ARG A 84 9.44 24.64 1.41
C ARG A 84 10.54 23.76 0.81
N PHE A 85 11.21 24.28 -0.21
CA PHE A 85 12.27 23.60 -0.98
C PHE A 85 13.69 24.06 -0.60
N ALA A 86 13.89 24.55 0.63
CA ALA A 86 15.23 24.88 1.09
C ALA A 86 16.11 23.61 1.06
N PRO A 87 17.37 23.69 0.59
CA PRO A 87 18.26 22.54 0.50
C PRO A 87 18.34 21.74 1.81
N GLY A 88 18.18 20.42 1.72
CA GLY A 88 18.22 19.49 2.84
C GLY A 88 16.85 19.22 3.49
N LYS A 89 15.82 20.07 3.30
CA LYS A 89 14.49 19.84 3.90
C LYS A 89 13.78 18.61 3.32
N GLU A 90 14.06 18.27 2.07
CA GLU A 90 13.59 17.06 1.41
C GLU A 90 14.05 15.77 2.12
N MET A 91 15.18 15.83 2.84
CA MET A 91 15.69 14.68 3.59
C MET A 91 14.91 14.43 4.88
N LEU A 92 14.20 15.42 5.45
CA LEU A 92 13.51 15.24 6.73
C LEU A 92 12.36 14.20 6.63
N PRO A 93 11.41 14.30 5.68
CA PRO A 93 10.35 13.30 5.52
C PRO A 93 10.91 11.94 5.09
N ALA A 94 11.90 11.93 4.20
CA ALA A 94 12.53 10.70 3.71
C ALA A 94 13.23 9.94 4.84
N ASN A 95 13.98 10.65 5.70
CA ASN A 95 14.67 10.05 6.84
C ASN A 95 13.67 9.54 7.89
N TYR A 96 12.56 10.26 8.12
CA TYR A 96 11.50 9.79 9.01
C TYR A 96 10.92 8.46 8.52
N PHE A 97 10.51 8.41 7.26
CA PHE A 97 9.96 7.19 6.68
C PHE A 97 10.98 6.04 6.71
N PHE A 98 12.23 6.31 6.34
CA PHE A 98 13.26 5.27 6.30
C PHE A 98 13.50 4.65 7.69
N LEU A 99 13.67 5.48 8.73
CA LEU A 99 13.98 5.01 10.08
C LEU A 99 12.78 4.39 10.79
N PHE A 100 11.58 4.93 10.60
CA PHE A 100 10.39 4.54 11.36
C PHE A 100 9.42 3.63 10.61
N PHE A 101 9.57 3.47 9.29
CA PHE A 101 8.78 2.55 8.49
C PHE A 101 9.67 1.51 7.80
N ALA A 102 10.61 1.93 6.94
CA ALA A 102 11.36 1.01 6.07
C ALA A 102 12.25 0.04 6.87
N ILE A 103 13.07 0.55 7.81
CA ILE A 103 13.91 -0.29 8.67
C ILE A 103 13.06 -1.25 9.51
N PRO A 104 12.05 -0.80 10.27
CA PRO A 104 11.15 -1.70 11.02
C PRO A 104 10.51 -2.80 10.16
N VAL A 105 9.99 -2.45 8.98
CA VAL A 105 9.39 -3.42 8.05
C VAL A 105 10.43 -4.44 7.57
N PHE A 106 11.63 -3.99 7.22
CA PHE A 106 12.72 -4.87 6.80
C PHE A 106 13.17 -5.79 7.95
N THR A 107 13.36 -5.25 9.15
CA THR A 107 13.69 -6.03 10.35
C THR A 107 12.62 -7.07 10.64
N ALA A 108 11.34 -6.71 10.59
CA ALA A 108 10.24 -7.64 10.75
C ALA A 108 10.25 -8.75 9.69
N ALA A 109 10.52 -8.41 8.42
CA ALA A 109 10.62 -9.37 7.33
C ALA A 109 11.78 -10.35 7.50
N VAL A 110 12.96 -9.89 7.95
CA VAL A 110 14.12 -10.73 8.24
C VAL A 110 13.84 -11.64 9.44
N LEU A 111 13.34 -11.08 10.55
CA LEU A 111 12.98 -11.85 11.75
C LEU A 111 11.96 -12.93 11.43
N PHE A 112 10.91 -12.59 10.67
CA PHE A 112 9.90 -13.54 10.20
C PHE A 112 10.53 -14.63 9.32
N SER A 113 11.40 -14.25 8.38
CA SER A 113 12.03 -15.20 7.46
C SER A 113 12.93 -16.22 8.16
N LEU A 114 13.65 -15.81 9.22
CA LEU A 114 14.51 -16.69 10.02
C LEU A 114 13.70 -17.64 10.91
N SER A 115 12.53 -17.20 11.35
CA SER A 115 11.69 -17.94 12.28
C SER A 115 10.59 -18.76 11.59
N LYS A 116 10.34 -18.53 10.29
CA LYS A 116 9.21 -19.13 9.54
C LYS A 116 9.16 -20.66 9.59
N ALA A 117 10.32 -21.33 9.68
CA ALA A 117 10.40 -22.79 9.75
C ALA A 117 9.79 -23.35 11.04
N HIS A 118 9.92 -22.63 12.14
CA HIS A 118 9.38 -22.98 13.45
C HIS A 118 7.97 -22.40 13.66
N PHE A 119 7.59 -21.39 12.87
CA PHE A 119 6.30 -20.70 12.93
C PHE A 119 5.10 -21.49 12.45
N ARG A 120 5.30 -22.52 11.61
CA ARG A 120 4.18 -23.33 11.11
C ARG A 120 3.45 -24.11 12.22
N ALA A 121 3.97 -24.15 13.45
CA ALA A 121 3.44 -24.95 14.55
C ALA A 121 2.91 -24.16 15.76
N GLY A 122 3.08 -22.85 15.89
CA GLY A 122 2.69 -22.15 17.12
C GLY A 122 2.57 -20.64 16.99
N VAL A 123 1.52 -20.09 17.59
CA VAL A 123 1.17 -18.66 17.72
C VAL A 123 0.48 -18.00 16.53
N SER A 124 0.82 -18.32 15.27
CA SER A 124 0.06 -17.83 14.11
C SER A 124 -1.34 -18.45 13.97
N HIS A 125 -1.64 -19.52 14.73
CA HIS A 125 -2.93 -20.22 14.62
C HIS A 125 -4.12 -19.25 14.69
N TRP A 126 -4.09 -18.22 15.53
CA TRP A 126 -5.20 -17.26 15.64
C TRP A 126 -5.46 -16.46 14.36
N LEU A 127 -4.42 -15.93 13.69
CA LEU A 127 -4.56 -15.24 12.39
C LEU A 127 -5.03 -16.21 11.29
N HIS A 128 -4.70 -17.48 11.44
CA HIS A 128 -5.07 -18.55 10.51
C HIS A 128 -6.44 -19.18 10.82
N VAL A 129 -7.03 -18.90 12.00
CA VAL A 129 -8.36 -19.40 12.39
C VAL A 129 -9.39 -18.87 11.41
N LYS A 130 -10.27 -19.76 10.97
CA LYS A 130 -11.42 -19.42 10.14
C LYS A 130 -12.68 -19.52 11.01
N PRO A 131 -13.26 -18.39 11.42
CA PRO A 131 -14.40 -18.42 12.33
C PRO A 131 -15.62 -19.08 11.68
N ARG A 132 -16.40 -19.79 12.50
CA ARG A 132 -17.58 -20.55 12.03
C ARG A 132 -18.69 -19.65 11.48
N PHE A 133 -18.85 -18.44 12.04
CA PHE A 133 -19.88 -17.49 11.59
C PHE A 133 -19.67 -17.00 10.14
N LEU A 134 -18.44 -17.05 9.61
CA LEU A 134 -18.14 -16.77 8.20
C LEU A 134 -18.06 -18.04 7.35
N HIS A 135 -18.72 -19.11 7.76
CA HIS A 135 -18.69 -20.41 7.06
C HIS A 135 -17.26 -20.95 6.82
N ARG A 136 -16.29 -20.54 7.65
CA ARG A 136 -14.86 -20.83 7.47
C ARG A 136 -14.28 -20.40 6.12
N LEU A 137 -14.88 -19.40 5.46
CA LEU A 137 -14.45 -18.90 4.15
C LEU A 137 -13.30 -17.90 4.23
N VAL A 138 -13.20 -17.17 5.35
CA VAL A 138 -12.26 -16.05 5.55
C VAL A 138 -11.44 -16.31 6.81
N SER A 139 -10.14 -16.00 6.79
CA SER A 139 -9.27 -16.10 7.98
C SER A 139 -9.35 -14.82 8.83
N VAL A 140 -9.02 -14.90 10.12
CA VAL A 140 -8.91 -13.70 10.98
C VAL A 140 -7.89 -12.70 10.43
N GLY A 141 -6.77 -13.16 9.85
CA GLY A 141 -5.80 -12.30 9.19
C GLY A 141 -6.37 -11.54 7.98
N GLU A 142 -7.27 -12.16 7.20
CA GLU A 142 -8.00 -11.48 6.13
C GLU A 142 -8.97 -10.42 6.65
N ILE A 143 -9.68 -10.71 7.74
CA ILE A 143 -10.56 -9.73 8.40
C ILE A 143 -9.74 -8.54 8.88
N LEU A 144 -8.62 -8.81 9.57
CA LEU A 144 -7.71 -7.78 10.06
C LEU A 144 -7.17 -6.93 8.92
N PHE A 145 -6.74 -7.55 7.82
CA PHE A 145 -6.26 -6.85 6.63
C PHE A 145 -7.30 -5.90 6.04
N VAL A 146 -8.54 -6.38 5.84
CA VAL A 146 -9.63 -5.54 5.32
C VAL A 146 -10.01 -4.44 6.33
N LEU A 147 -10.00 -4.75 7.63
CA LEU A 147 -10.29 -3.77 8.68
C LEU A 147 -9.25 -2.65 8.70
N ILE A 148 -7.96 -2.97 8.66
CA ILE A 148 -6.87 -1.99 8.57
C ILE A 148 -7.04 -1.12 7.32
N ALA A 149 -7.39 -1.71 6.19
CA ALA A 149 -7.63 -0.98 4.96
C ALA A 149 -8.82 -0.02 5.07
N VAL A 150 -9.96 -0.47 5.59
CA VAL A 150 -11.18 0.35 5.68
C VAL A 150 -11.04 1.43 6.75
N VAL A 151 -10.64 1.05 7.97
CA VAL A 151 -10.47 2.00 9.09
C VAL A 151 -9.38 3.01 8.76
N GLY A 152 -8.26 2.56 8.19
CA GLY A 152 -7.19 3.45 7.78
C GLY A 152 -7.62 4.46 6.71
N ASN A 153 -8.44 4.06 5.73
CA ASN A 153 -9.02 5.01 4.77
C ASN A 153 -9.86 6.09 5.46
N ILE A 154 -10.72 5.69 6.42
CA ILE A 154 -11.57 6.64 7.17
C ILE A 154 -10.71 7.61 7.97
N LEU A 155 -9.68 7.10 8.67
CA LEU A 155 -8.78 7.93 9.47
C LEU A 155 -7.94 8.88 8.61
N VAL A 156 -7.39 8.41 7.50
CA VAL A 156 -6.62 9.23 6.55
C VAL A 156 -7.50 10.32 5.95
N PHE A 157 -8.72 9.97 5.53
CA PHE A 157 -9.67 10.95 5.00
C PHE A 157 -10.01 12.00 6.05
N TYR A 158 -10.42 11.58 7.25
CA TYR A 158 -10.81 12.47 8.34
C TYR A 158 -9.67 13.41 8.75
N HIS A 159 -8.46 12.87 8.92
CA HIS A 159 -7.30 13.67 9.30
C HIS A 159 -6.88 14.64 8.20
N SER A 160 -6.87 14.20 6.94
CA SER A 160 -6.59 15.11 5.82
C SER A 160 -7.65 16.21 5.74
N TYR A 161 -8.93 15.86 5.89
CA TYR A 161 -10.03 16.80 5.87
C TYR A 161 -9.90 17.86 6.97
N THR A 162 -9.69 17.43 8.23
CA THR A 162 -9.54 18.36 9.36
C THR A 162 -8.32 19.25 9.19
N PHE A 163 -7.16 18.69 8.80
CA PHE A 163 -5.94 19.46 8.56
C PHE A 163 -6.14 20.51 7.46
N GLN A 164 -6.66 20.13 6.29
CA GLN A 164 -6.89 21.08 5.19
C GLN A 164 -7.96 22.13 5.54
N SER A 165 -8.94 21.79 6.40
CA SER A 165 -9.94 22.74 6.91
C SER A 165 -9.30 23.80 7.82
N THR A 166 -8.28 23.43 8.62
CA THR A 166 -7.53 24.41 9.44
C THR A 166 -6.80 25.45 8.59
N LEU A 167 -6.47 25.11 7.34
CA LEU A 167 -5.83 26.01 6.37
C LEU A 167 -6.82 26.95 5.66
N LYS A 168 -8.11 26.95 6.06
CA LYS A 168 -9.19 27.80 5.51
C LYS A 168 -9.34 27.71 3.99
N LYS A 169 -9.07 26.55 3.40
CA LYS A 169 -9.29 26.29 1.96
C LYS A 169 -10.78 26.14 1.66
N PRO A 170 -11.23 26.42 0.42
CA PRO A 170 -12.59 26.11 -0.02
C PRO A 170 -12.96 24.65 0.22
N VAL A 171 -14.20 24.38 0.61
CA VAL A 171 -14.66 23.03 0.99
C VAL A 171 -14.41 22.00 -0.11
N LEU A 172 -14.64 22.36 -1.38
CA LEU A 172 -14.37 21.46 -2.50
C LEU A 172 -12.89 21.08 -2.58
N ARG A 173 -11.96 22.05 -2.44
CA ARG A 173 -10.52 21.79 -2.39
C ARG A 173 -10.14 20.89 -1.22
N VAL A 174 -10.73 21.12 -0.04
CA VAL A 174 -10.49 20.29 1.16
C VAL A 174 -10.88 18.83 0.89
N VAL A 175 -12.08 18.60 0.35
CA VAL A 175 -12.59 17.26 0.04
C VAL A 175 -11.75 16.60 -1.05
N SER A 176 -11.42 17.30 -2.13
CA SER A 176 -10.57 16.75 -3.20
C SER A 176 -9.22 16.28 -2.66
N ILE A 177 -8.54 17.10 -1.85
CA ILE A 177 -7.24 16.74 -1.28
C ILE A 177 -7.37 15.50 -0.37
N ALA A 178 -8.43 15.44 0.46
CA ALA A 178 -8.68 14.28 1.32
C ALA A 178 -8.89 12.99 0.51
N LEU A 179 -9.63 13.05 -0.61
CA LEU A 179 -9.78 11.91 -1.52
C LEU A 179 -8.45 11.49 -2.17
N GLY A 180 -7.59 12.46 -2.51
CA GLY A 180 -6.24 12.20 -3.01
C GLY A 180 -5.40 11.38 -2.03
N PHE A 181 -5.40 11.76 -0.74
CA PHE A 181 -4.71 11.01 0.30
C PHE A 181 -5.32 9.62 0.55
N SER A 182 -6.65 9.47 0.51
CA SER A 182 -7.29 8.15 0.55
C SER A 182 -6.90 7.27 -0.65
N GLY A 183 -6.83 7.84 -1.85
CA GLY A 183 -6.34 7.15 -3.05
C GLY A 183 -4.91 6.66 -2.90
N LEU A 184 -4.02 7.51 -2.38
CA LEU A 184 -2.62 7.16 -2.09
C LEU A 184 -2.52 6.04 -1.04
N TYR A 185 -3.31 6.11 0.05
CA TYR A 185 -3.36 5.05 1.06
C TYR A 185 -3.75 3.71 0.43
N ASN A 186 -4.74 3.68 -0.47
CA ASN A 186 -5.11 2.47 -1.21
C ASN A 186 -4.00 1.96 -2.14
N MET A 187 -3.21 2.85 -2.76
CA MET A 187 -2.06 2.45 -3.60
C MET A 187 -1.01 1.67 -2.81
N VAL A 188 -0.76 2.01 -1.55
CA VAL A 188 0.20 1.28 -0.70
C VAL A 188 -0.20 -0.20 -0.60
N PHE A 189 -1.49 -0.50 -0.42
CA PHE A 189 -2.01 -1.87 -0.38
C PHE A 189 -2.16 -2.51 -1.76
N LEU A 190 -2.07 -1.73 -2.84
CA LEU A 190 -2.09 -2.25 -4.21
C LEU A 190 -0.81 -3.00 -4.56
N ALA A 191 0.33 -2.55 -4.01
CA ALA A 191 1.64 -3.13 -4.23
C ALA A 191 1.86 -4.44 -3.42
N LEU A 192 1.27 -4.56 -2.23
CA LEU A 192 1.48 -5.72 -1.34
C LEU A 192 1.14 -7.09 -1.96
N PRO A 193 0.04 -7.25 -2.74
CA PRO A 193 -0.30 -8.50 -3.41
C PRO A 193 0.39 -8.70 -4.76
N ALA A 194 1.17 -7.72 -5.24
CA ALA A 194 1.78 -7.76 -6.57
C ALA A 194 2.91 -8.79 -6.66
N THR A 195 3.66 -8.99 -5.58
CA THR A 195 4.71 -10.01 -5.50
C THR A 195 4.16 -11.31 -4.91
N ARG A 196 4.37 -12.43 -5.61
CA ARG A 196 4.03 -13.77 -5.09
C ARG A 196 4.84 -14.03 -3.82
N HIS A 197 4.18 -14.56 -2.78
CA HIS A 197 4.82 -14.92 -1.50
C HIS A 197 5.48 -13.75 -0.75
N SER A 198 4.89 -12.55 -0.82
CA SER A 198 5.36 -11.44 0.03
C SER A 198 5.23 -11.81 1.51
N PHE A 199 6.16 -11.31 2.33
CA PHE A 199 6.18 -11.64 3.76
C PHE A 199 4.84 -11.25 4.44
N TRP A 200 4.22 -10.15 4.03
CA TRP A 200 2.91 -9.71 4.51
C TRP A 200 1.82 -10.74 4.25
N MET A 201 1.82 -11.35 3.07
CA MET A 201 0.84 -12.37 2.72
C MET A 201 1.05 -13.65 3.53
N GLU A 202 2.30 -14.05 3.74
CA GLU A 202 2.62 -15.23 4.55
C GLU A 202 2.29 -15.01 6.04
N TRP A 203 2.58 -13.82 6.57
CA TRP A 203 2.32 -13.47 7.97
C TRP A 203 0.83 -13.36 8.29
N LEU A 204 0.02 -12.75 7.39
CA LEU A 204 -1.43 -12.63 7.56
C LEU A 204 -2.23 -13.87 7.09
N ASN A 205 -1.55 -14.91 6.61
CA ASN A 205 -2.18 -16.09 5.99
C ASN A 205 -3.11 -15.75 4.82
N LEU A 206 -2.70 -14.82 3.97
CA LEU A 206 -3.43 -14.43 2.77
C LEU A 206 -3.01 -15.34 1.60
N PRO A 207 -3.83 -16.31 1.17
CA PRO A 207 -3.48 -17.12 0.01
C PRO A 207 -3.50 -16.25 -1.24
N TRP A 208 -2.59 -16.55 -2.16
CA TRP A 208 -2.40 -15.75 -3.37
C TRP A 208 -3.67 -15.53 -4.20
N ALA A 209 -4.54 -16.53 -4.33
CA ALA A 209 -5.80 -16.40 -5.06
C ALA A 209 -6.73 -15.32 -4.46
N ARG A 210 -6.73 -15.15 -3.13
CA ARG A 210 -7.49 -14.10 -2.43
C ARG A 210 -6.74 -12.76 -2.45
N ALA A 211 -5.42 -12.78 -2.39
CA ALA A 211 -4.59 -11.58 -2.53
C ALA A 211 -4.81 -10.86 -3.88
N VAL A 212 -4.92 -11.61 -4.99
CA VAL A 212 -5.26 -11.05 -6.31
C VAL A 212 -6.66 -10.42 -6.32
N LYS A 213 -7.62 -10.98 -5.57
CA LYS A 213 -8.94 -10.36 -5.40
C LYS A 213 -8.82 -9.00 -4.70
N TYR A 214 -8.01 -8.90 -3.65
CA TYR A 214 -7.77 -7.63 -2.96
C TYR A 214 -7.03 -6.61 -3.82
N HIS A 215 -6.02 -7.01 -4.60
CA HIS A 215 -5.36 -6.12 -5.56
C HIS A 215 -6.37 -5.47 -6.52
N ARG A 216 -7.34 -6.23 -7.02
CA ARG A 216 -8.43 -5.68 -7.84
C ARG A 216 -9.33 -4.71 -7.08
N TRP A 217 -9.68 -5.02 -5.84
CA TRP A 217 -10.52 -4.15 -5.01
C TRP A 217 -9.82 -2.81 -4.74
N PHE A 218 -8.55 -2.85 -4.33
CA PHE A 218 -7.75 -1.64 -4.15
C PHE A 218 -7.54 -0.88 -5.45
N GLY A 219 -7.33 -1.57 -6.57
CA GLY A 219 -7.17 -0.91 -7.88
C GLY A 219 -8.40 -0.12 -8.27
N VAL A 220 -9.59 -0.72 -8.12
CA VAL A 220 -10.85 0.00 -8.35
C VAL A 220 -11.02 1.15 -7.36
N ALA A 221 -10.77 0.93 -6.07
CA ALA A 221 -10.91 1.97 -5.05
C ALA A 221 -9.98 3.16 -5.32
N THR A 222 -8.70 2.91 -5.63
CA THR A 222 -7.71 3.93 -5.98
C THR A 222 -8.15 4.72 -7.22
N ILE A 223 -8.53 4.05 -8.31
CA ILE A 223 -8.95 4.73 -9.56
C ILE A 223 -10.19 5.59 -9.30
N VAL A 224 -11.17 5.09 -8.56
CA VAL A 224 -12.39 5.85 -8.22
C VAL A 224 -12.04 7.07 -7.36
N MET A 225 -11.21 6.93 -6.33
CA MET A 225 -10.83 8.05 -5.47
C MET A 225 -10.09 9.14 -6.25
N PHE A 226 -9.14 8.78 -7.13
CA PHE A 226 -8.43 9.75 -7.97
C PHE A 226 -9.30 10.37 -9.06
N PHE A 227 -10.22 9.59 -9.64
CA PHE A 227 -11.18 10.13 -10.60
C PHE A 227 -12.10 11.17 -9.94
N VAL A 228 -12.65 10.87 -8.76
CA VAL A 228 -13.49 11.82 -8.03
C VAL A 228 -12.68 13.03 -7.55
N HIS A 229 -11.45 12.83 -7.09
CA HIS A 229 -10.51 13.92 -6.78
C HIS A 229 -10.34 14.88 -7.96
N PHE A 230 -10.10 14.35 -9.17
CA PHE A 230 -9.98 15.14 -10.39
C PHE A 230 -11.30 15.86 -10.73
N VAL A 231 -12.45 15.16 -10.70
CA VAL A 231 -13.75 15.76 -11.03
C VAL A 231 -14.12 16.91 -10.10
N ILE A 232 -13.86 16.79 -8.79
CA ILE A 232 -14.15 17.87 -7.85
C ILE A 232 -13.21 19.07 -8.09
N PHE A 233 -11.94 18.83 -8.40
CA PHE A 233 -11.02 19.92 -8.81
C PHE A 233 -11.45 20.57 -10.12
N PHE A 234 -11.88 19.80 -11.12
CA PHE A 234 -12.43 20.31 -12.37
C PHE A 234 -13.61 21.26 -12.11
N VAL A 235 -14.58 20.85 -11.27
CA VAL A 235 -15.71 21.69 -10.88
C VAL A 235 -15.25 22.94 -10.11
N GLN A 236 -14.29 22.79 -9.20
CA GLN A 236 -13.75 23.93 -8.45
C GLN A 236 -13.09 24.96 -9.37
N PHE A 237 -12.33 24.52 -10.37
CA PHE A 237 -11.66 25.40 -11.32
C PHE A 237 -12.65 26.04 -12.32
N ALA A 238 -13.69 25.31 -12.70
CA ALA A 238 -14.81 25.87 -13.47
C ALA A 238 -15.54 26.97 -12.68
N ASN A 239 -15.76 26.78 -11.38
CA ASN A 239 -16.41 27.77 -10.51
C ASN A 239 -15.56 29.02 -10.25
N THR A 240 -14.24 28.96 -10.48
CA THR A 240 -13.33 30.09 -10.30
C THR A 240 -12.85 30.70 -11.61
N ASP A 241 -13.39 30.26 -12.76
CA ASP A 241 -12.99 30.69 -14.11
C ASP A 241 -11.49 30.51 -14.40
N THR A 242 -10.82 29.58 -13.71
CA THR A 242 -9.37 29.29 -13.87
C THR A 242 -9.12 27.94 -14.55
N LEU A 243 -10.10 27.41 -15.26
CA LEU A 243 -10.03 26.07 -15.86
C LEU A 243 -8.86 25.93 -16.83
N ALA A 244 -8.74 26.87 -17.79
CA ALA A 244 -7.68 26.82 -18.80
C ALA A 244 -6.29 27.01 -18.18
N ASP A 245 -6.18 27.86 -17.15
CA ASP A 245 -4.91 28.17 -16.50
C ASP A 245 -4.37 26.99 -15.67
N GLU A 246 -5.25 26.18 -15.09
CA GLU A 246 -4.88 25.11 -14.16
C GLU A 246 -4.80 23.73 -14.82
N LEU A 247 -5.58 23.46 -15.89
CA LEU A 247 -5.59 22.16 -16.58
C LEU A 247 -4.67 22.11 -17.81
N LEU A 248 -4.39 23.24 -18.47
CA LEU A 248 -3.56 23.24 -19.67
C LEU A 248 -2.09 23.51 -19.33
N PRO A 249 -1.14 22.86 -20.02
CA PRO A 249 0.28 23.13 -19.81
C PRO A 249 0.62 24.55 -20.26
N CYS A 250 1.26 25.32 -19.38
CA CYS A 250 1.83 26.61 -19.77
C CYS A 250 3.31 26.46 -20.14
N PHE A 251 3.61 26.55 -21.44
CA PHE A 251 4.99 26.48 -21.95
C PHE A 251 5.77 27.79 -21.85
N ASN A 252 5.07 28.92 -21.74
CA ASN A 252 5.67 30.26 -21.72
C ASN A 252 5.71 30.88 -20.31
N CYS A 253 5.27 30.15 -19.28
CA CYS A 253 5.24 30.62 -17.90
C CYS A 253 6.54 30.25 -17.17
N ASP A 254 6.94 31.06 -16.19
CA ASP A 254 8.06 30.72 -15.31
C ASP A 254 7.67 29.55 -14.39
N ILE A 255 8.49 28.49 -14.38
CA ILE A 255 8.33 27.29 -13.54
C ILE A 255 9.27 27.29 -12.33
N ARG A 256 10.14 28.30 -12.21
CA ARG A 256 11.24 28.30 -11.24
C ARG A 256 10.79 28.62 -9.82
N PHE A 257 9.75 29.43 -9.65
CA PHE A 257 9.32 29.94 -8.35
C PHE A 257 8.16 29.13 -7.75
N GLU A 258 8.11 29.06 -6.42
CA GLU A 258 6.99 28.46 -5.69
C GLU A 258 5.73 29.33 -5.83
N ASN A 259 4.56 28.70 -6.06
CA ASN A 259 3.29 29.37 -6.41
C ASN A 259 3.34 30.15 -7.74
N SER A 260 4.23 29.79 -8.66
CA SER A 260 4.14 30.30 -10.03
C SER A 260 3.05 29.54 -10.78
N GLN A 261 2.28 30.27 -11.60
CA GLN A 261 1.22 29.70 -12.43
C GLN A 261 1.75 28.54 -13.30
N GLY A 262 2.97 28.67 -13.84
CA GLY A 262 3.60 27.62 -14.63
C GLY A 262 3.82 26.33 -13.85
N LYS A 263 4.33 26.43 -12.62
CA LYS A 263 4.59 25.24 -11.78
C LYS A 263 3.29 24.53 -11.40
N ASP A 264 2.27 25.28 -10.98
CA ASP A 264 1.00 24.71 -10.54
C ASP A 264 0.25 24.03 -11.70
N ALA A 265 0.22 24.66 -12.88
CA ALA A 265 -0.33 24.07 -14.09
C ALA A 265 0.38 22.76 -14.49
N TRP A 266 1.71 22.74 -14.48
CA TRP A 266 2.47 21.52 -14.80
C TRP A 266 2.24 20.40 -13.79
N ILE A 267 2.16 20.71 -12.50
CA ILE A 267 1.82 19.75 -11.45
C ILE A 267 0.47 19.10 -11.74
N ASN A 268 -0.55 19.89 -12.08
CA ASN A 268 -1.88 19.38 -12.40
C ASN A 268 -1.86 18.49 -13.64
N VAL A 269 -1.20 18.91 -14.72
CA VAL A 269 -1.04 18.13 -15.96
C VAL A 269 -0.39 16.77 -15.68
N PHE A 270 0.62 16.70 -14.82
CA PHE A 270 1.20 15.40 -14.42
C PHE A 270 0.21 14.51 -13.65
N GLY A 271 -0.66 15.11 -12.84
CA GLY A 271 -1.77 14.41 -12.17
C GLY A 271 -2.78 13.84 -13.18
N GLU A 272 -3.15 14.62 -14.19
CA GLU A 272 -4.03 14.20 -15.28
C GLU A 272 -3.44 13.06 -16.11
N LEU A 273 -2.15 13.15 -16.48
CA LEU A 273 -1.44 12.10 -17.19
C LEU A 273 -1.39 10.80 -16.37
N SER A 274 -1.11 10.90 -15.06
CA SER A 274 -1.18 9.75 -14.15
C SER A 274 -2.57 9.11 -14.18
N LEU A 275 -3.62 9.91 -13.99
CA LEU A 275 -5.00 9.43 -13.99
C LEU A 275 -5.36 8.78 -15.34
N LEU A 276 -4.94 9.36 -16.47
CA LEU A 276 -5.16 8.80 -17.80
C LEU A 276 -4.56 7.40 -17.93
N PHE A 277 -3.30 7.21 -17.52
CA PHE A 277 -2.66 5.88 -17.54
C PHE A 277 -3.40 4.90 -16.62
N MET A 278 -3.83 5.35 -15.44
CA MET A 278 -4.60 4.53 -14.50
C MET A 278 -5.97 4.13 -15.05
N LEU A 279 -6.66 5.03 -15.76
CA LEU A 279 -7.93 4.75 -16.42
C LEU A 279 -7.77 3.75 -17.57
N ILE A 280 -6.71 3.87 -18.37
CA ILE A 280 -6.39 2.90 -19.44
C ILE A 280 -6.15 1.52 -18.83
N MET A 281 -5.33 1.43 -17.76
CA MET A 281 -5.12 0.17 -17.03
C MET A 281 -6.43 -0.37 -16.45
N GLY A 282 -7.25 0.48 -15.84
CA GLY A 282 -8.55 0.11 -15.29
C GLY A 282 -9.50 -0.45 -16.35
N ALA A 283 -9.57 0.20 -17.52
CA ALA A 283 -10.42 -0.23 -18.63
C ALA A 283 -9.98 -1.59 -19.19
N THR A 284 -8.68 -1.83 -19.36
CA THR A 284 -8.20 -3.13 -19.85
C THR A 284 -8.24 -4.23 -18.78
N SER A 285 -8.36 -3.84 -17.49
CA SER A 285 -8.57 -4.76 -16.36
C SER A 285 -9.97 -5.35 -16.30
N PHE A 286 -10.94 -4.81 -17.04
CA PHE A 286 -12.31 -5.30 -16.99
C PHE A 286 -12.36 -6.81 -17.28
N PRO A 287 -13.20 -7.60 -16.56
CA PRO A 287 -13.21 -9.05 -16.70
C PRO A 287 -13.43 -9.53 -18.12
N TYR A 288 -14.19 -8.78 -18.92
CA TYR A 288 -14.39 -9.05 -20.34
C TYR A 288 -13.08 -8.89 -21.13
N VAL A 289 -12.48 -7.70 -21.11
CA VAL A 289 -11.24 -7.41 -21.86
C VAL A 289 -10.11 -8.35 -21.44
N ARG A 290 -9.92 -8.56 -20.13
CA ARG A 290 -8.86 -9.45 -19.63
C ARG A 290 -9.02 -10.91 -20.07
N ARG A 291 -10.26 -11.40 -20.24
CA ARG A 291 -10.53 -12.79 -20.69
C ARG A 291 -10.40 -12.98 -22.20
N HIS A 292 -10.75 -11.96 -23.00
CA HIS A 292 -10.75 -12.04 -24.46
C HIS A 292 -9.48 -11.46 -25.11
N TYR A 293 -8.82 -10.50 -24.45
CA TYR A 293 -7.67 -9.74 -24.96
C TYR A 293 -6.55 -9.67 -23.91
N TYR A 294 -6.10 -10.83 -23.44
CA TYR A 294 -5.10 -10.93 -22.37
C TYR A 294 -3.77 -10.23 -22.69
N ALA A 295 -3.32 -10.28 -23.96
CA ALA A 295 -2.11 -9.59 -24.40
C ALA A 295 -2.21 -8.07 -24.20
N THR A 296 -3.35 -7.47 -24.57
CA THR A 296 -3.62 -6.05 -24.39
C THR A 296 -3.66 -5.67 -22.91
N PHE A 297 -4.35 -6.47 -22.08
CA PHE A 297 -4.34 -6.29 -20.63
C PHE A 297 -2.91 -6.28 -20.07
N LYS A 298 -2.09 -7.27 -20.45
CA LYS A 298 -0.72 -7.40 -19.95
C LYS A 298 0.17 -6.24 -20.41
N ALA A 299 0.05 -5.83 -21.68
CA ALA A 299 0.84 -4.72 -22.23
C ALA A 299 0.46 -3.40 -21.56
N THR A 300 -0.83 -3.09 -21.48
CA THR A 300 -1.30 -1.85 -20.85
C THR A 300 -1.08 -1.81 -19.34
N HIS A 301 -1.03 -2.96 -18.66
CA HIS A 301 -0.67 -2.98 -17.23
C HIS A 301 0.71 -2.40 -16.94
N TRP A 302 1.67 -2.46 -17.86
CA TRP A 302 2.99 -1.83 -17.69
C TRP A 302 2.93 -0.29 -17.63
N LEU A 303 1.80 0.32 -17.97
CA LEU A 303 1.56 1.74 -17.77
C LEU A 303 1.62 2.16 -16.28
N PHE A 304 1.69 1.21 -15.34
CA PHE A 304 1.96 1.52 -13.93
C PHE A 304 3.29 2.26 -13.75
N ILE A 305 4.30 2.02 -14.60
CA ILE A 305 5.59 2.71 -14.54
C ILE A 305 5.46 4.20 -14.90
N PRO A 306 4.97 4.58 -16.11
CA PRO A 306 4.77 5.99 -16.43
C PRO A 306 3.72 6.65 -15.53
N ALA A 307 2.68 5.93 -15.08
CA ALA A 307 1.72 6.45 -14.10
C ALA A 307 2.38 6.80 -12.76
N ALA A 308 3.26 5.93 -12.24
CA ALA A 308 4.02 6.20 -11.03
C ALA A 308 4.96 7.39 -11.21
N PHE A 309 5.65 7.48 -12.34
CA PHE A 309 6.53 8.61 -12.66
C PHE A 309 5.79 9.95 -12.69
N THR A 310 4.65 10.02 -13.40
CA THR A 310 3.85 11.25 -13.45
C THR A 310 3.16 11.55 -12.12
N ALA A 311 2.78 10.53 -11.34
CA ALA A 311 2.28 10.73 -9.98
C ALA A 311 3.34 11.37 -9.07
N VAL A 312 4.61 10.95 -9.13
CA VAL A 312 5.71 11.58 -8.37
C VAL A 312 5.93 13.03 -8.78
N MET A 313 5.80 13.36 -10.08
CA MET A 313 5.89 14.76 -10.53
C MET A 313 4.69 15.61 -10.10
N HIS A 314 3.51 15.00 -9.94
CA HIS A 314 2.33 15.66 -9.39
C HIS A 314 2.47 15.92 -7.88
N TYR A 315 3.02 14.97 -7.13
CA TYR A 315 3.23 15.12 -5.70
C TYR A 315 4.51 14.40 -5.27
N GLU A 316 5.54 15.18 -4.93
CA GLU A 316 6.90 14.67 -4.74
C GLU A 316 7.00 13.62 -3.63
N GLN A 317 6.14 13.74 -2.60
CA GLN A 317 6.14 12.83 -1.46
C GLN A 317 5.61 11.44 -1.80
N ILE A 318 4.97 11.24 -2.96
CA ILE A 318 4.50 9.92 -3.40
C ILE A 318 5.65 8.92 -3.49
N ILE A 319 6.85 9.37 -3.89
CA ILE A 319 8.04 8.50 -4.05
C ILE A 319 8.39 7.73 -2.77
N ILE A 320 8.01 8.26 -1.62
CA ILE A 320 8.26 7.64 -0.31
C ILE A 320 7.32 6.44 -0.09
N TRP A 321 6.15 6.41 -0.74
CA TRP A 321 5.05 5.47 -0.46
C TRP A 321 4.83 4.40 -1.53
N ILE A 322 5.46 4.50 -2.71
CA ILE A 322 5.29 3.57 -3.84
C ILE A 322 6.49 2.62 -4.00
#